data_AF-A0A804R7N7-F1
#
_entry.id   AF-A0A804R7N7-F1
#
_cell.length_a   1.000
_cell.length_b   1.000
_cell.length_c   1.000
_cell.angle_alpha   90.00
_cell.angle_beta   90.00
_cell.angle_gamma   90.00
#
_symmetry.space_group_name_H-M   'P 1'
#
loop_
_entity.id
_entity.type
_entity.pdbx_description
1 polymer ?
#
loop_
_entity_poly.entity_id
_entity_poly.type
_entity_poly.pdbx_seq_one_letter_code
_entity_poly.pdbx_strand_id
1 'polypeptide(L)'
;MVQTAKEGMMNNATSSEVYVKMQDVFIKMDHGGDTVSAHKELKDLKDAIIPEGNGSRTVPEVFDPEKHVDAYLPVRVNEQRVSNLLQSLLITGCIGVTPLIQKIPTSVLWGYFAYMSIDSLPGNQFWERIQLLFITPQRRYKVLEGAHASFMESVPFNTICTFTLFQLIYLLIVFGMTWIPVAGILFPLLFFFLIIIR
;
A
#
# COMPACT_ATOMS: atom_id res chain seq x y z
N MET A 1 7.04 -15.46 12.48
CA MET A 1 5.83 -15.14 13.28
C MET A 1 4.64 -16.04 12.97
N VAL A 2 4.16 -16.12 11.73
CA VAL A 2 3.03 -16.99 11.33
C VAL A 2 3.22 -18.43 11.78
N GLN A 3 4.42 -18.98 11.61
CA GLN A 3 4.75 -20.33 12.09
C GLN A 3 4.56 -20.47 13.61
N THR A 4 5.05 -19.51 14.39
CA THR A 4 4.89 -19.47 15.85
C THR A 4 3.43 -19.40 16.27
N ALA A 5 2.60 -18.68 15.50
CA ALA A 5 1.15 -18.65 15.65
C ALA A 5 0.54 -20.04 15.52
N LYS A 6 0.85 -20.70 14.39
CA LYS A 6 0.32 -22.02 14.04
C LYS A 6 0.76 -23.08 15.05
N GLU A 7 2.03 -23.08 15.43
CA GLU A 7 2.56 -23.97 16.47
C GLU A 7 1.87 -23.74 17.82
N GLY A 8 1.59 -22.48 18.17
CA GLY A 8 0.82 -22.13 19.36
C GLY A 8 -0.60 -22.71 19.34
N MET A 9 -1.31 -22.54 18.23
CA MET A 9 -2.67 -23.05 18.04
C MET A 9 -2.71 -24.58 18.02
N MET A 10 -1.78 -25.24 17.32
CA MET A 10 -1.70 -26.70 17.26
C MET A 10 -1.43 -27.33 18.63
N ASN A 11 -0.68 -26.65 19.48
CA ASN A 11 -0.40 -27.10 20.85
C ASN A 11 -1.51 -26.74 21.85
N ASN A 12 -2.66 -26.22 21.39
CA ASN A 12 -3.74 -25.70 22.25
C ASN A 12 -3.24 -24.69 23.29
N ALA A 13 -2.20 -23.91 22.95
CA ALA A 13 -1.68 -22.89 23.83
C ALA A 13 -2.72 -21.79 24.06
N THR A 14 -2.66 -21.15 25.22
CA THR A 14 -3.55 -20.04 25.55
C THR A 14 -3.27 -18.86 24.61
N SER A 15 -4.28 -18.08 24.23
CA SER A 15 -4.11 -16.90 23.37
C SER A 15 -3.01 -15.94 23.85
N SER A 16 -2.88 -15.76 25.17
CA SER A 16 -1.79 -15.00 25.80
C SER A 16 -0.41 -15.60 25.56
N GLU A 17 -0.27 -16.93 25.63
CA GLU A 17 1.00 -17.62 25.38
C GLU A 17 1.40 -17.53 23.90
N VAL A 18 0.42 -17.64 22.99
CA VAL A 18 0.65 -17.45 21.55
C VAL A 18 1.12 -16.03 21.28
N TYR A 19 0.46 -15.01 21.86
CA TYR A 19 0.86 -13.61 21.73
C TYR A 19 2.27 -13.34 22.28
N VAL A 20 2.60 -13.83 23.48
CA VAL A 20 3.94 -13.64 24.07
C VAL A 20 5.01 -14.27 23.19
N LYS A 21 4.80 -15.51 22.71
CA LYS A 21 5.74 -16.15 21.78
C LYS A 21 5.91 -15.35 20.48
N MET A 22 4.83 -14.78 19.95
CA MET A 22 4.93 -13.89 18.79
C MET A 22 5.71 -12.63 19.09
N GLN A 23 5.45 -11.98 20.23
CA GLN A 23 6.17 -10.79 20.68
C GLN A 23 7.66 -11.07 20.83
N ASP A 24 8.03 -12.22 21.42
CA ASP A 24 9.43 -12.64 21.53
C ASP A 24 10.08 -12.83 20.16
N VAL A 25 9.36 -13.41 19.21
CA VAL A 25 9.84 -13.53 17.82
C VAL A 25 9.98 -12.16 17.17
N PHE A 26 9.08 -11.21 17.46
CA PHE A 26 9.18 -9.83 16.97
C PHE A 26 10.46 -9.17 17.45
N ILE A 27 10.71 -9.22 18.76
CA ILE A 27 11.87 -8.60 19.41
C ILE A 27 13.16 -9.23 18.89
N LYS A 28 13.16 -10.55 18.69
CA LYS A 28 14.29 -11.27 18.07
C LYS A 28 14.53 -10.83 16.62
N MET A 29 13.47 -10.64 15.84
CA MET A 29 13.57 -10.12 14.47
C MET A 29 14.04 -8.66 14.44
N ASP A 30 13.73 -7.87 15.46
CA ASP A 30 14.14 -6.47 15.60
C ASP A 30 15.53 -6.30 16.24
N HIS A 31 16.37 -7.34 16.24
CA HIS A 31 17.72 -7.33 16.81
C HIS A 31 17.81 -6.77 18.24
N GLY A 32 16.79 -7.03 19.08
CA GLY A 32 16.76 -6.54 20.45
C GLY A 32 16.11 -5.16 20.62
N GLY A 33 15.20 -4.77 19.71
CA GLY A 33 14.33 -3.62 19.86
C GLY A 33 13.59 -3.59 21.21
N ASP A 34 13.23 -2.38 21.66
CA ASP A 34 12.64 -2.18 22.99
C ASP A 34 11.29 -2.91 23.12
N THR A 35 11.17 -3.70 24.18
CA THR A 35 9.95 -4.45 24.54
C THR A 35 8.70 -3.55 24.59
N VAL A 36 8.86 -2.29 24.98
CA VAL A 36 7.78 -1.30 25.06
C VAL A 36 7.31 -0.91 23.66
N SER A 37 8.24 -0.73 22.71
CA SER A 37 7.91 -0.43 21.31
C SER A 37 7.21 -1.61 20.65
N ALA A 38 7.72 -2.83 20.90
CA ALA A 38 7.11 -4.06 20.39
C ALA A 38 5.65 -4.21 20.87
N HIS A 39 5.37 -3.91 22.15
CA HIS A 39 4.00 -3.97 22.68
C HIS A 39 3.07 -2.95 22.01
N LYS A 40 3.54 -1.73 21.79
CA LYS A 40 2.76 -0.68 21.13
C LYS A 40 2.47 -1.01 19.68
N GLU A 41 3.44 -1.57 18.96
CA GLU A 41 3.29 -1.91 17.55
C GLU A 41 2.48 -3.17 17.30
N LEU A 42 2.55 -4.15 18.21
CA LEU A 42 1.78 -5.39 18.13
C LEU A 42 0.41 -5.28 18.81
N LYS A 43 -0.04 -4.07 19.18
CA LYS A 43 -1.29 -3.86 19.91
C LYS A 43 -2.49 -4.38 19.12
N ASP A 44 -2.59 -4.04 17.83
CA ASP A 44 -3.70 -4.48 16.99
C ASP A 44 -3.69 -6.01 16.81
N LEU A 45 -2.49 -6.60 16.70
CA LEU A 45 -2.33 -8.05 16.68
C LEU A 45 -2.72 -8.70 18.02
N LYS A 46 -2.40 -8.06 19.14
CA LYS A 46 -2.81 -8.50 20.48
C LYS A 46 -4.32 -8.53 20.61
N ASP A 47 -4.98 -7.45 20.20
CA ASP A 47 -6.43 -7.30 20.33
C ASP A 47 -7.16 -8.30 19.41
N ALA A 48 -6.58 -8.66 18.26
CA ALA A 48 -7.09 -9.72 17.39
C ALA A 48 -6.96 -11.14 17.99
N ILE A 49 -5.89 -11.41 18.76
CA ILE A 49 -5.65 -12.72 19.39
C ILE A 49 -6.37 -12.84 20.75
N ILE A 50 -6.42 -11.74 21.51
CA ILE A 50 -6.97 -11.63 22.86
C ILE A 50 -8.09 -10.57 22.85
N PRO A 51 -9.30 -10.93 22.37
CA PRO A 51 -10.43 -10.00 22.41
C PRO A 51 -10.79 -9.64 23.87
N GLU A 52 -11.18 -8.37 24.10
CA GLU A 52 -11.55 -7.87 25.41
C GLU A 52 -12.61 -8.77 26.08
N GLY A 53 -12.36 -9.14 27.33
CA GLY A 53 -13.27 -9.96 28.14
C GLY A 53 -13.04 -11.49 28.07
N ASN A 54 -12.12 -11.99 27.24
CA ASN A 54 -11.89 -13.43 27.06
C ASN A 54 -10.45 -13.89 27.38
N GLY A 55 -9.85 -13.30 28.41
CA GLY A 55 -8.41 -13.35 28.72
C GLY A 55 -7.76 -14.71 29.06
N SER A 56 -8.40 -15.85 28.82
CA SER A 56 -7.81 -17.17 29.11
C SER A 56 -8.34 -18.30 28.22
N ARG A 57 -8.77 -17.99 27.00
CA ARG A 57 -9.29 -19.02 26.06
C ARG A 57 -8.28 -19.34 24.97
N THR A 58 -8.49 -20.49 24.34
CA THR A 58 -7.86 -20.85 23.06
C THR A 58 -8.05 -19.71 22.06
N VAL A 59 -7.07 -19.54 21.16
CA VAL A 59 -7.10 -18.58 20.06
C VAL A 59 -8.46 -18.65 19.35
N PRO A 60 -9.13 -17.51 19.10
CA PRO A 60 -10.46 -17.52 18.49
C PRO A 60 -10.43 -18.22 17.12
N GLU A 61 -11.46 -19.03 16.83
CA GLU A 61 -11.56 -19.80 15.57
C GLU A 61 -11.53 -18.92 14.32
N VAL A 62 -11.95 -17.66 14.45
CA VAL A 62 -11.93 -16.64 13.39
C VAL A 62 -10.50 -16.15 13.08
N PHE A 63 -9.55 -16.33 13.99
CA PHE A 63 -8.17 -15.89 13.80
C PHE A 63 -7.42 -16.86 12.88
N ASP A 64 -7.36 -16.50 11.60
CA ASP A 64 -6.45 -17.12 10.65
C ASP A 64 -5.05 -16.49 10.75
N PRO A 65 -4.02 -17.25 11.18
CA PRO A 65 -2.67 -16.72 11.36
C PRO A 65 -2.02 -16.27 10.04
N GLU A 66 -2.40 -16.81 8.89
CA GLU A 66 -1.82 -16.37 7.61
C GLU A 66 -2.33 -14.98 7.21
N LYS A 67 -3.62 -14.71 7.46
CA LYS A 67 -4.24 -13.46 7.05
C LYS A 67 -4.06 -12.34 8.07
N HIS A 68 -4.23 -12.65 9.36
CA HIS A 68 -4.23 -11.61 10.40
C HIS A 68 -2.84 -11.18 10.82
N VAL A 69 -1.86 -12.08 10.85
CA VAL A 69 -0.49 -11.70 11.24
C VAL A 69 0.08 -10.71 10.25
N ASP A 70 -0.02 -10.98 8.94
CA ASP A 70 0.51 -10.07 7.92
C ASP A 70 -0.27 -8.75 7.84
N ALA A 71 -1.57 -8.76 8.14
CA ALA A 71 -2.39 -7.55 8.16
C ALA A 71 -2.11 -6.61 9.34
N TYR A 72 -1.71 -7.15 10.50
CA TYR A 72 -1.46 -6.38 11.71
C TYR A 72 0.02 -6.18 12.02
N LEU A 73 0.94 -6.80 11.27
CA LEU A 73 2.36 -6.52 11.44
C LEU A 73 2.72 -5.17 10.83
N PRO A 74 3.51 -4.35 11.54
CA PRO A 74 4.00 -3.12 10.97
C PRO A 74 4.89 -3.43 9.78
N VAL A 75 4.56 -2.87 8.60
CA VAL A 75 5.42 -2.94 7.42
C VAL A 75 6.69 -2.15 7.72
N ARG A 76 7.80 -2.86 7.91
CA ARG A 76 9.10 -2.26 8.21
C ARG A 76 10.02 -2.31 6.99
N VAL A 77 10.74 -1.21 6.79
CA VAL A 77 11.73 -1.09 5.72
C VAL A 77 13.08 -1.56 6.26
N ASN A 78 13.47 -2.79 5.90
CA ASN A 78 14.80 -3.29 6.23
C ASN A 78 15.81 -2.69 5.25
N GLU A 79 16.75 -1.90 5.80
CA GLU A 79 17.97 -1.43 5.12
C GLU A 79 17.79 -0.86 3.70
N GLN A 80 17.37 0.40 3.59
CA GLN A 80 17.31 1.14 2.30
C GLN A 80 18.67 1.33 1.60
N ARG A 81 19.79 1.12 2.30
CA ARG A 81 21.14 1.37 1.76
C ARG A 81 21.49 0.43 0.61
N VAL A 82 21.24 -0.87 0.78
CA VAL A 82 21.55 -1.89 -0.23
C VAL A 82 20.65 -1.71 -1.45
N SER A 83 19.36 -1.40 -1.25
CA SER A 83 18.44 -1.12 -2.34
C SER A 83 18.90 0.07 -3.20
N ASN A 84 19.29 1.19 -2.57
CA ASN A 84 19.81 2.36 -3.29
C ASN A 84 21.13 2.04 -4.02
N LEU A 85 22.03 1.29 -3.39
CA LEU A 85 23.28 0.85 -4.03
C LEU A 85 22.98 -0.03 -5.25
N LEU A 86 22.10 -1.02 -5.09
CA LEU A 86 21.71 -1.93 -6.17
C LEU A 86 21.01 -1.18 -7.30
N GLN A 87 20.11 -0.24 -7.01
CA GLN A 87 19.50 0.64 -8.01
C GLN A 87 20.55 1.44 -8.78
N SER A 88 21.54 2.03 -8.10
CA SER A 88 22.62 2.79 -8.76
C SER A 88 23.50 1.92 -9.65
N LEU A 89 23.80 0.69 -9.22
CA LEU A 89 24.56 -0.28 -10.02
C LEU A 89 23.76 -0.75 -11.25
N LEU A 90 22.46 -0.99 -11.08
CA LEU A 90 21.57 -1.36 -12.19
C LEU A 90 21.46 -0.23 -13.23
N ILE A 91 21.34 1.03 -12.80
CA ILE A 91 21.35 2.19 -13.70
C ILE A 91 22.66 2.25 -14.50
N THR A 92 23.80 2.02 -13.83
CA THR A 92 25.11 1.93 -14.50
C THR A 92 25.15 0.78 -15.50
N GLY A 93 24.59 -0.37 -15.16
CA GLY A 93 24.42 -1.51 -16.05
C GLY A 93 23.54 -1.21 -17.26
N CYS A 94 22.44 -0.45 -17.08
CA CYS A 94 21.54 -0.05 -18.18
C CYS A 94 22.25 0.75 -19.27
N ILE A 95 23.27 1.55 -18.93
CA ILE A 95 24.09 2.27 -19.92
C ILE A 95 24.71 1.29 -20.92
N GLY A 96 25.19 0.13 -20.45
CA GLY A 96 25.75 -0.93 -21.30
C GLY A 96 24.70 -1.68 -22.14
N VAL A 97 23.44 -1.67 -21.72
CA VAL A 97 22.31 -2.31 -22.43
C VAL A 97 21.71 -1.39 -23.51
N THR A 98 21.99 -0.09 -23.47
CA THR A 98 21.58 0.91 -24.49
C THR A 98 21.72 0.44 -25.95
N PRO A 99 22.86 -0.11 -26.41
CA PRO A 99 22.99 -0.58 -27.81
C PRO A 99 22.06 -1.74 -28.15
N LEU A 100 21.64 -2.54 -27.17
CA LEU A 100 20.67 -3.62 -27.36
C LEU A 100 19.25 -3.06 -27.47
N ILE A 101 18.90 -2.09 -26.61
CA ILE A 101 17.57 -1.44 -26.61
C ILE A 101 17.31 -0.71 -27.92
N GLN A 102 18.34 -0.13 -28.55
CA GLN A 102 18.21 0.54 -29.86
C GLN A 102 17.76 -0.40 -30.99
N LYS A 103 17.91 -1.72 -30.84
CA LYS A 103 17.40 -2.69 -31.83
C LYS A 103 15.90 -2.95 -31.70
N ILE A 104 15.28 -2.51 -30.61
CA ILE A 104 13.85 -2.73 -30.36
C ILE A 104 13.05 -1.71 -31.18
N PRO A 105 12.04 -2.15 -31.94
CA PRO A 105 11.19 -1.24 -32.71
C PRO A 105 10.44 -0.28 -31.77
N THR A 106 10.35 0.98 -32.16
CA THR A 106 9.73 2.05 -31.36
C THR A 106 8.27 1.78 -31.02
N SER A 107 7.55 1.01 -31.85
CA SER A 107 6.18 0.57 -31.57
C SER A 107 6.05 -0.27 -30.30
N VAL A 108 7.01 -1.15 -30.02
CA VAL A 108 7.02 -1.98 -28.81
C VAL A 108 7.28 -1.11 -27.58
N LEU A 109 8.16 -0.11 -27.70
CA LEU A 109 8.43 0.85 -26.62
C LEU A 109 7.16 1.63 -26.25
N TRP A 110 6.37 2.10 -27.24
CA TRP A 110 5.08 2.74 -26.97
C TRP A 110 4.10 1.82 -26.24
N GLY A 111 4.02 0.54 -26.64
CA GLY A 111 3.21 -0.46 -25.95
C GLY A 111 3.65 -0.69 -24.50
N TYR A 112 4.97 -0.77 -24.27
CA TYR A 112 5.54 -0.91 -22.93
C TYR A 112 5.30 0.32 -22.05
N PHE A 113 5.49 1.53 -22.59
CA PHE A 113 5.17 2.77 -21.87
C PHE A 113 3.69 2.87 -21.52
N ALA A 114 2.79 2.49 -22.43
CA ALA A 114 1.36 2.44 -22.16
C ALA A 114 1.04 1.42 -21.05
N TYR A 115 1.65 0.23 -21.08
CA TYR A 115 1.50 -0.77 -20.02
C TYR A 115 1.96 -0.23 -18.66
N MET A 116 3.18 0.32 -18.55
CA MET A 116 3.67 0.92 -17.30
C MET A 116 2.81 2.08 -16.81
N SER A 117 2.28 2.89 -17.74
CA SER A 117 1.39 4.00 -17.40
C SER A 117 0.06 3.50 -16.82
N ILE A 118 -0.47 2.37 -17.30
CA ILE A 118 -1.70 1.77 -16.77
C ILE A 118 -1.42 1.03 -15.45
N ASP A 119 -0.31 0.31 -15.36
CA ASP A 119 0.09 -0.48 -14.17
C ASP A 119 0.45 0.41 -12.97
N SER A 120 0.76 1.68 -13.20
CA SER A 120 0.99 2.68 -12.15
C SER A 120 -0.28 3.38 -11.64
N LEU A 121 -1.46 3.09 -12.23
CA LEU A 121 -2.73 3.67 -11.79
C LEU A 121 -3.28 3.05 -10.48
N PRO A 122 -3.23 1.71 -10.27
CA PRO A 122 -3.62 1.10 -9.00
C PRO A 122 -2.82 1.67 -7.82
N GLY A 123 -3.51 1.96 -6.71
CA GLY A 123 -2.91 2.63 -5.54
C GLY A 123 -2.94 4.16 -5.60
N ASN A 124 -3.30 4.76 -6.74
CA ASN A 124 -3.60 6.19 -6.80
C ASN A 124 -5.04 6.46 -6.36
N GLN A 125 -5.18 7.19 -5.25
CA GLN A 125 -6.48 7.55 -4.67
C GLN A 125 -7.43 8.24 -5.69
N PHE A 126 -6.90 9.03 -6.63
CA PHE A 126 -7.71 9.66 -7.68
C PHE A 126 -8.29 8.63 -8.65
N TRP A 127 -7.47 7.66 -9.06
CA TRP A 127 -7.88 6.58 -9.96
C TRP A 127 -8.96 5.71 -9.33
N GLU A 128 -8.80 5.35 -8.05
CA GLU A 128 -9.81 4.62 -7.29
C GLU A 128 -11.14 5.37 -7.27
N ARG A 129 -11.12 6.68 -7.01
CA ARG A 129 -12.35 7.50 -7.02
C ARG A 129 -13.03 7.57 -8.39
N ILE A 130 -12.25 7.60 -9.48
CA ILE A 130 -12.82 7.51 -10.84
C ILE A 130 -13.48 6.14 -11.05
N GLN A 131 -12.81 5.05 -10.68
CA GLN A 131 -13.39 3.71 -10.80
C GLN A 131 -14.71 3.60 -9.99
N LEU A 132 -14.75 4.20 -8.80
CA LEU A 132 -15.95 4.25 -7.96
C LEU A 132 -17.10 5.06 -8.58
N LEU A 133 -16.80 6.07 -9.41
CA LEU A 133 -17.81 6.84 -10.12
C LEU A 133 -18.49 6.02 -11.23
N PHE A 134 -17.71 5.20 -11.95
CA PHE A 134 -18.23 4.34 -13.03
C PHE A 134 -18.89 3.04 -12.53
N ILE A 135 -18.56 2.59 -11.32
CA ILE A 135 -19.17 1.39 -10.72
C ILE A 135 -20.54 1.73 -10.12
N THR A 136 -21.56 1.00 -10.57
CA THR A 136 -22.95 1.08 -10.06
C THR A 136 -22.97 0.98 -8.54
N PRO A 137 -23.75 1.82 -7.81
CA PRO A 137 -23.79 1.83 -6.34
C PRO A 137 -23.99 0.46 -5.71
N GLN A 138 -24.74 -0.44 -6.36
CA GLN A 138 -25.00 -1.79 -5.88
C GLN A 138 -23.77 -2.71 -5.81
N ARG A 139 -22.70 -2.46 -6.59
CA ARG A 139 -21.48 -3.30 -6.57
C ARG A 139 -20.32 -2.69 -5.79
N ARG A 140 -20.47 -1.47 -5.27
CA ARG A 140 -19.37 -0.74 -4.60
C ARG A 140 -18.83 -1.48 -3.39
N TYR A 141 -19.70 -2.13 -2.60
CA TYR A 141 -19.30 -2.84 -1.39
C TYR A 141 -18.26 -3.95 -1.66
N LYS A 142 -18.38 -4.67 -2.79
CA LYS A 142 -17.53 -5.83 -3.07
C LYS A 142 -16.11 -5.46 -3.52
N VAL A 143 -15.93 -4.27 -4.09
CA VAL A 143 -14.61 -3.79 -4.53
C VAL A 143 -13.85 -3.12 -3.38
N LEU A 144 -14.56 -2.61 -2.37
CA LEU A 144 -13.96 -1.90 -1.24
C LEU A 144 -13.50 -2.75 -0.05
N GLU A 145 -13.78 -4.06 0.00
CA GLU A 145 -13.33 -4.91 1.11
C GLU A 145 -11.80 -4.87 1.31
N GLY A 146 -11.01 -4.61 0.26
CA GLY A 146 -9.55 -4.68 0.32
C GLY A 146 -8.79 -3.37 0.48
N ALA A 147 -9.26 -2.26 -0.11
CA ALA A 147 -8.39 -1.11 -0.32
C ALA A 147 -8.51 -0.04 0.78
N HIS A 148 -9.68 0.58 0.99
CA HIS A 148 -9.79 1.74 1.88
C HIS A 148 -11.20 1.96 2.43
N ALA A 149 -11.67 1.04 3.28
CA ALA A 149 -12.96 1.14 3.98
C ALA A 149 -13.15 2.48 4.73
N SER A 150 -12.07 3.19 5.09
CA SER A 150 -12.15 4.44 5.86
C SER A 150 -12.76 5.63 5.11
N PHE A 151 -12.64 5.71 3.77
CA PHE A 151 -13.11 6.89 3.03
C PHE A 151 -14.60 6.89 2.71
N MET A 152 -15.25 5.72 2.60
CA MET A 152 -16.67 5.65 2.24
C MET A 152 -17.63 5.85 3.41
N GLU A 153 -17.25 5.47 4.62
CA GLU A 153 -18.13 5.56 5.81
C GLU A 153 -18.37 7.02 6.24
N SER A 154 -17.41 7.91 5.99
CA SER A 154 -17.36 9.23 6.63
C SER A 154 -17.88 10.38 5.76
N VAL A 155 -17.82 10.28 4.43
CA VAL A 155 -18.08 11.43 3.54
C VAL A 155 -19.21 11.13 2.54
N PRO A 156 -20.21 12.02 2.41
CA PRO A 156 -21.30 11.82 1.45
C PRO A 156 -20.75 11.73 0.01
N PHE A 157 -21.22 10.72 -0.73
CA PHE A 157 -20.73 10.39 -2.07
C PHE A 157 -20.81 11.57 -3.07
N ASN A 158 -21.79 12.45 -2.90
CA ASN A 158 -21.93 13.65 -3.73
C ASN A 158 -20.71 14.57 -3.62
N THR A 159 -20.18 14.76 -2.41
CA THR A 159 -18.97 15.58 -2.19
C THR A 159 -17.76 14.92 -2.83
N ILE A 160 -17.63 13.60 -2.71
CA ILE A 160 -16.56 12.83 -3.37
C ILE A 160 -16.63 13.00 -4.89
N CYS A 161 -17.81 12.85 -5.47
CA CYS A 161 -18.04 13.02 -6.90
C CYS A 161 -17.65 14.44 -7.37
N THR A 162 -18.12 15.48 -6.66
CA THR A 162 -17.77 16.87 -7.01
C THR A 162 -16.27 17.10 -6.95
N PHE A 163 -15.58 16.62 -5.92
CA PHE A 163 -14.13 16.78 -5.78
C PHE A 163 -13.36 16.02 -6.87
N THR A 164 -13.75 14.78 -7.16
CA THR A 164 -13.13 14.00 -8.24
C THR A 164 -13.36 14.65 -9.60
N LEU A 165 -14.51 15.25 -9.84
CA LEU A 165 -14.77 16.03 -11.05
C LEU A 165 -13.86 17.25 -11.15
N PHE A 166 -13.68 18.00 -10.06
CA PHE A 166 -12.73 19.13 -10.02
C PHE A 166 -11.29 18.66 -10.28
N GLN A 167 -10.85 17.56 -9.67
CA GLN A 167 -9.54 16.97 -9.92
C GLN A 167 -9.37 16.51 -11.38
N LEU A 168 -10.42 15.95 -11.98
CA LEU A 168 -10.41 15.52 -13.37
C LEU A 168 -10.32 16.72 -14.32
N ILE A 169 -11.07 17.80 -14.06
CA ILE A 169 -10.98 19.05 -14.81
C ILE A 169 -9.56 19.62 -14.71
N TYR A 170 -8.98 19.64 -13.52
CA TYR A 170 -7.60 20.09 -13.32
C TYR A 170 -6.61 19.22 -14.12
N LEU A 171 -6.74 17.90 -14.05
CA LEU A 171 -5.93 16.97 -14.83
C LEU A 171 -6.04 17.26 -16.34
N LEU A 172 -7.24 17.51 -16.85
CA LEU A 172 -7.46 17.85 -18.26
C LEU A 172 -6.83 19.19 -18.64
N ILE A 173 -6.86 20.19 -17.74
CA ILE A 173 -6.18 21.47 -17.96
C ILE A 173 -4.66 21.24 -18.06
N VAL A 174 -4.07 20.52 -17.11
CA VAL A 174 -2.63 20.21 -17.13
C VAL A 174 -2.26 19.38 -18.36
N PHE A 175 -3.09 18.40 -18.71
CA PHE A 175 -2.90 17.57 -19.91
C PHE A 175 -3.04 18.39 -21.20
N GLY A 176 -3.96 19.35 -21.26
CA GLY A 176 -4.05 20.27 -22.39
C GLY A 176 -2.84 21.19 -22.49
N MET A 177 -2.30 21.62 -21.34
CA MET A 177 -1.11 22.46 -21.28
C MET A 177 0.13 21.75 -21.82
N THR A 178 0.29 20.43 -21.68
CA THR A 178 1.49 19.73 -22.18
C THR A 178 1.66 19.77 -23.70
N TRP A 179 0.59 20.06 -24.45
CA TRP A 179 0.67 20.28 -25.91
C TRP A 179 1.32 21.62 -26.26
N ILE A 180 1.42 22.55 -25.31
CA ILE A 180 2.09 23.83 -25.46
C ILE A 180 3.54 23.66 -24.95
N PRO A 181 4.57 23.77 -25.81
CA PRO A 181 5.96 23.46 -25.42
C PRO A 181 6.47 24.31 -24.26
N VAL A 182 6.00 25.56 -24.13
CA VAL A 182 6.36 26.48 -23.04
C VAL A 182 5.86 25.98 -21.68
N ALA A 183 4.72 25.30 -21.64
CA ALA A 183 4.10 24.86 -20.40
C ALA A 183 4.79 23.64 -19.77
N GLY A 184 5.62 22.90 -20.53
CA GLY A 184 6.41 21.79 -19.97
C GLY A 184 7.33 22.25 -18.83
N ILE A 185 7.86 23.47 -18.91
CA ILE A 185 8.69 24.09 -17.85
C ILE A 185 7.85 24.44 -16.62
N LEU A 186 6.55 24.74 -16.79
CA LEU A 186 5.64 25.08 -15.71
C LEU A 186 5.10 23.86 -14.96
N PHE A 187 5.31 22.64 -15.47
CA PHE A 187 4.79 21.42 -14.86
C PHE A 187 5.13 21.30 -13.37
N PRO A 188 6.39 21.50 -12.89
CA PRO A 188 6.69 21.47 -11.46
C PRO A 188 5.89 22.50 -10.66
N LEU A 189 5.67 23.70 -11.21
CA LEU A 189 4.90 24.76 -10.54
C LEU A 189 3.43 24.40 -10.40
N LEU A 190 2.82 23.81 -11.44
CA LEU A 190 1.44 23.31 -11.37
C LEU A 190 1.29 22.23 -10.30
N PHE A 191 2.30 21.35 -10.16
CA PHE A 191 2.32 20.37 -9.07
C PHE A 191 2.41 21.05 -7.69
N PHE A 192 3.24 22.08 -7.52
CA PHE A 192 3.30 22.85 -6.26
C PHE A 192 1.98 23.53 -5.92
N PHE A 193 1.27 24.10 -6.90
CA PHE A 193 -0.06 24.66 -6.67
C PHE A 193 -1.07 23.61 -6.20
N LEU A 194 -0.96 22.37 -6.72
CA LEU A 194 -1.81 21.25 -6.29
C LEU A 194 -1.52 20.83 -4.83
N ILE A 195 -0.27 20.96 -4.38
CA ILE A 195 0.08 20.69 -2.97
C ILE A 195 -0.53 21.75 -2.05
N ILE A 196 -0.59 23.02 -2.47
CA ILE A 196 -1.18 24.11 -1.67
C ILE A 196 -2.71 24.01 -1.61
N ILE A 197 -3.35 23.56 -2.70
CA ILE A 197 -4.81 23.47 -2.77
C ILE A 197 -5.39 22.19 -2.13
N ARG A 198 -4.56 21.15 -1.99
CA ARG A 198 -4.95 19.85 -1.40
C ARG A 198 -5.03 19.94 0.13
#